data_AF-A0A3S1N8L0-F1
#
_entry.id   AF-A0A3S1N8L0-F1
#
_cell.length_a   1.000
_cell.length_b   1.000
_cell.length_c   1.000
_cell.angle_alpha   90.00
_cell.angle_beta   90.00
_cell.angle_gamma   90.00
#
_symmetry.space_group_name_H-M   'P 1'
#
loop_
_entity.id
_entity.type
_entity.pdbx_description
1 polymer ?
#
loop_
_entity_poly.entity_id
_entity_poly.type
_entity_poly.pdbx_seq_one_letter_code
_entity_poly.pdbx_strand_id
1 'polypeptide(L)' 'VEEALKGKTLDEATVRKASELAMEGAVDHGANHYKIALAPRVIARAILELGETA' A
#
# COMPACT_ATOMS: atom_id res chain seq x y z
N VAL A 1 -6.76 -1.05 -3.30
CA VAL A 1 -5.69 -0.05 -3.55
C VAL A 1 -5.87 0.67 -4.87
N GLU A 2 -5.83 -0.04 -6.00
CA GLU A 2 -5.84 0.54 -7.36
C GLU A 2 -7.00 1.50 -7.62
N GLU A 3 -8.24 1.08 -7.34
CA GLU A 3 -9.42 1.96 -7.49
C GLU A 3 -9.33 3.24 -6.64
N ALA A 4 -8.68 3.17 -5.48
CA ALA A 4 -8.49 4.33 -4.62
C ALA A 4 -7.41 5.29 -5.13
N LEU A 5 -6.60 4.89 -6.11
CA LEU A 5 -5.52 5.69 -6.70
C LEU A 5 -5.87 6.24 -8.09
N LYS A 6 -6.79 5.60 -8.82
CA LYS A 6 -7.19 6.05 -10.17
C LYS A 6 -7.63 7.52 -10.17
N GLY A 7 -7.05 8.30 -11.08
CA GLY A 7 -7.34 9.72 -11.24
C GLY A 7 -6.81 10.64 -10.14
N LYS A 8 -6.01 10.13 -9.20
CA LYS A 8 -5.37 10.94 -8.14
C LYS A 8 -3.91 11.21 -8.45
N THR A 9 -3.41 12.33 -7.92
CA THR A 9 -1.98 12.60 -7.85
C THR A 9 -1.32 11.56 -6.94
N LEU A 10 -0.21 10.97 -7.42
CA LEU A 10 0.55 9.97 -6.66
C LEU A 10 1.55 10.63 -5.69
N ASP A 11 1.04 11.44 -4.76
CA ASP A 11 1.85 11.93 -3.64
C ASP A 11 1.98 10.89 -2.52
N GLU A 12 2.99 11.05 -1.66
CA GLU A 12 3.30 10.10 -0.59
C GLU A 12 2.11 9.82 0.34
N ALA A 13 1.37 10.85 0.74
CA ALA A 13 0.25 10.70 1.68
C ALA A 13 -0.90 9.92 1.03
N THR A 14 -1.22 10.24 -0.23
CA THR A 14 -2.26 9.57 -1.03
C THR A 14 -1.90 8.09 -1.23
N VAL A 15 -0.65 7.80 -1.62
CA VAL A 15 -0.19 6.43 -1.88
C VAL A 15 -0.18 5.59 -0.61
N ARG A 16 0.32 6.13 0.51
CA ARG A 16 0.34 5.41 1.80
C ARG A 16 -1.08 5.06 2.26
N LYS A 17 -1.99 6.04 2.25
CA LYS A 17 -3.38 5.83 2.67
C LYS A 17 -4.11 4.83 1.78
N ALA A 18 -3.90 4.89 0.46
CA ALA A 18 -4.50 3.91 -0.44
C ALA A 18 -3.93 2.49 -0.25
N SER A 19 -2.66 2.37 0.13
CA SER A 19 -1.99 1.08 0.34
C SER A 19 -2.51 0.33 1.57
N GLU A 20 -2.96 1.05 2.61
CA GLU A 20 -3.59 0.47 3.80
C GLU A 20 -4.84 -0.35 3.45
N LEU A 21 -5.58 0.05 2.42
CA LEU A 21 -6.76 -0.67 1.94
C LEU A 21 -6.45 -2.10 1.46
N ALA A 22 -5.19 -2.43 1.15
CA ALA A 22 -4.81 -3.80 0.82
C ALA A 22 -5.03 -4.76 1.99
N MET A 23 -5.00 -4.24 3.22
CA MET A 23 -5.06 -5.03 4.45
C MET A 23 -6.43 -4.99 5.14
N GLU A 24 -7.43 -4.27 4.59
CA GLU A 24 -8.78 -4.29 5.15
C GLU A 24 -9.33 -5.72 5.16
N GLY A 25 -9.71 -6.20 6.35
CA GLY A 25 -10.20 -7.58 6.53
C GLY A 25 -9.11 -8.66 6.48
N ALA A 26 -7.83 -8.29 6.40
CA ALA A 26 -6.74 -9.26 6.48
C ALA A 26 -6.72 -9.96 7.85
N VAL A 27 -6.59 -11.28 7.84
CA VAL A 27 -6.51 -12.12 9.03
C VAL A 27 -5.12 -12.75 9.09
N ASP A 28 -4.51 -12.71 10.27
CA ASP A 28 -3.23 -13.37 10.50
C ASP A 28 -3.41 -14.87 10.78
N HIS A 29 -2.36 -15.63 10.51
CA HIS A 29 -2.31 -17.06 10.72
C HIS A 29 -0.96 -17.45 11.32
N GLY A 30 -0.99 -17.94 12.55
CA GLY A 30 0.22 -18.31 13.29
C GLY A 30 1.15 -17.11 13.48
N ALA A 31 2.43 -17.28 13.16
CA ALA A 31 3.46 -16.27 13.37
C ALA A 31 3.59 -15.24 12.21
N ASN A 32 2.54 -14.99 11.43
CA ASN A 32 2.62 -14.17 10.21
C ASN A 32 2.08 -12.73 10.34
N HIS A 33 1.64 -12.30 11.52
CA HIS A 33 1.04 -10.97 11.76
C HIS A 33 1.87 -9.82 11.16
N TYR A 34 3.20 -9.94 11.22
CA TYR A 34 4.11 -8.95 10.65
C TYR A 34 3.88 -8.69 9.15
N LYS A 35 3.35 -9.66 8.39
CA LYS A 35 3.04 -9.51 6.97
C LYS A 35 1.90 -8.52 6.73
N ILE A 36 0.92 -8.47 7.62
CA ILE A 36 -0.18 -7.49 7.55
C ILE A 36 0.37 -6.08 7.77
N ALA A 37 1.28 -5.90 8.72
CA ALA A 37 1.93 -4.61 8.95
C ALA A 37 2.90 -4.21 7.81
N LEU A 38 3.55 -5.18 7.17
CA LEU A 38 4.58 -4.93 6.15
C LEU A 38 4.00 -4.68 4.76
N ALA A 39 2.95 -5.40 4.36
CA ALA A 39 2.37 -5.32 3.02
C ALA A 39 2.01 -3.89 2.56
N PRO A 40 1.30 -3.05 3.34
CA PRO A 40 0.96 -1.70 2.88
C PRO A 40 2.20 -0.82 2.71
N ARG A 41 3.28 -1.09 3.47
CA ARG A 41 4.55 -0.36 3.36
C ARG A 41 5.31 -0.73 2.08
N VAL A 42 5.33 -2.01 1.73
CA VAL A 42 5.97 -2.50 0.51
C VAL A 42 5.22 -2.00 -0.72
N ILE A 43 3.88 -2.05 -0.70
CA ILE A 43 3.05 -1.51 -1.79
C ILE A 43 3.30 -0.02 -1.99
N ALA A 44 3.24 0.77 -0.91
CA ALA A 44 3.48 2.22 -1.00
C ALA A 44 4.88 2.53 -1.53
N ARG A 45 5.90 1.83 -1.03
CA ARG A 45 7.29 1.97 -1.50
C ARG A 45 7.42 1.69 -3.00
N ALA A 46 6.87 0.58 -3.47
CA ALA A 46 6.97 0.20 -4.88
C ALA A 46 6.30 1.22 -5.81
N ILE A 47 5.16 1.77 -5.42
CA ILE A 47 4.45 2.79 -6.20
C ILE A 47 5.25 4.09 -6.26
N LEU A 48 5.79 4.55 -5.12
CA LEU A 48 6.58 5.78 -5.06
C LEU A 48 7.90 5.65 -5.82
N GLU A 49 8.62 4.54 -5.65
CA GLU A 49 9.86 4.27 -6.40
C GLU A 49 9.62 4.24 -7.90
N LEU A 50 8.51 3.65 -8.38
CA LEU A 50 8.16 3.66 -9.80
C LEU A 50 7.77 5.06 -10.27
N GLY A 51 7.00 5.81 -9.47
CA GLY A 51 6.56 7.17 -9.79
C GLY A 51 7.70 8.18 -9.93
N GLU A 52 8.82 7.97 -9.23
CA GLU A 52 10.04 8.78 -9.37
C GLU A 52 10.80 8.52 -10.69
N THR A 53 10.56 7.40 -11.36
CA THR A 53 11.23 7.04 -12.61
C THR A 53 10.51 7.56 -13.88
N ALA A 54 9.36 8.21 -13.73
CA ALA A 54 8.52 8.73 -14.82
C ALA A 54 8.72 10.23 -15.06
#